data_AF-A0A6B3BUG5-F1
#
_entry.id   AF-A0A6B3BUG5-F1
#
_cell.length_a   1.000
_cell.length_b   1.000
_cell.length_c   1.000
_cell.angle_alpha   90.00
_cell.angle_beta   90.00
_cell.angle_gamma   90.00
#
_symmetry.space_group_name_H-M   'P 1'
#
loop_
_entity.id
_entity.type
_entity.pdbx_description
1 polymer ?
#
loop_
_entity_poly.entity_id
_entity_poly.type
_entity_poly.pdbx_seq_one_letter_code
_entity_poly.pdbx_strand_id
1 'polypeptide(L)'
;MTRVRFSPDGSSLATVTSHGGDWRSTSEVRLWDLSTGEITTTFDERSANSLVFSPDGRYLAVHHLDGINVRDTTSGRVMAAIRITGTARGIQGVAMAPDGRTLAAGLNDGSVQLWNMSTGDIEATVDGENTGGTDAITVLAFSPDSRTLATASRNGTVRTWNATLPTPAEAIRRIPRAVNRDLTPQERSVYLPDQGVEPLLLEQRPPRQVTPLPMP
;
A
#
# COMPACT_ATOMS: atom_id res chain seq x y z
N MET A 1 -16.70 13.52 -15.56
CA MET A 1 -15.46 12.91 -16.10
C MET A 1 -15.65 11.40 -16.10
N THR A 2 -15.26 10.69 -17.15
CA THR A 2 -15.42 9.23 -17.21
C THR A 2 -14.08 8.55 -16.95
N ARG A 3 -14.09 7.49 -16.13
CA ARG A 3 -12.94 6.59 -15.89
C ARG A 3 -13.38 5.16 -16.16
N VAL A 4 -12.47 4.34 -16.66
CA VAL A 4 -12.72 2.94 -16.97
C VAL A 4 -11.58 2.04 -16.51
N ARG A 5 -11.91 0.80 -16.15
CA ARG A 5 -10.97 -0.26 -15.74
C ARG A 5 -11.47 -1.62 -16.16
N PHE A 6 -10.60 -2.43 -16.75
CA PHE A 6 -10.87 -3.86 -16.94
C PHE A 6 -10.64 -4.61 -15.63
N SER A 7 -11.40 -5.68 -15.40
CA SER A 7 -11.05 -6.68 -14.40
C SER A 7 -9.73 -7.38 -14.79
N PRO A 8 -9.01 -7.99 -13.83
CA PRO A 8 -7.71 -8.62 -14.11
C PRO A 8 -7.77 -9.77 -15.11
N ASP A 9 -8.89 -10.51 -15.14
CA ASP A 9 -9.15 -11.59 -16.09
C ASP A 9 -9.70 -11.09 -17.44
N GLY A 10 -9.97 -9.78 -17.56
CA GLY A 10 -10.53 -9.16 -18.77
C GLY A 10 -11.98 -9.52 -19.06
N SER A 11 -12.70 -10.18 -18.14
CA SER A 11 -14.10 -10.57 -18.34
C SER A 11 -15.10 -9.44 -18.08
N SER A 12 -14.69 -8.44 -17.29
CA SER A 12 -15.54 -7.36 -16.83
C SER A 12 -14.92 -5.98 -17.05
N LEU A 13 -15.76 -4.94 -17.14
CA LEU A 13 -15.36 -3.54 -17.22
C LEU A 13 -16.08 -2.73 -16.15
N ALA A 14 -15.34 -1.96 -15.35
CA ALA A 14 -15.89 -0.95 -14.46
C ALA A 14 -15.84 0.43 -15.15
N THR A 15 -16.93 1.17 -15.06
CA THR A 15 -17.03 2.55 -15.57
C THR A 15 -17.58 3.46 -14.49
N VAL A 16 -17.02 4.66 -14.35
CA VAL A 16 -17.60 5.72 -13.51
C VAL A 16 -18.01 6.91 -14.36
N THR A 17 -19.23 7.41 -14.14
CA THR A 17 -19.77 8.59 -14.83
C THR A 17 -20.29 9.57 -13.80
N SER A 18 -19.64 10.74 -13.71
CA SER A 18 -20.10 11.82 -12.81
C SER A 18 -21.25 12.60 -13.44
N HIS A 19 -22.38 12.67 -12.74
CA HIS A 19 -23.55 13.44 -13.14
C HIS A 19 -23.51 14.81 -12.48
N GLY A 20 -22.76 15.75 -13.05
CA GLY A 20 -22.69 17.14 -12.57
C GLY A 20 -21.33 17.81 -12.77
N GLY A 21 -21.30 19.14 -12.66
CA GLY A 21 -20.12 19.97 -12.90
C GLY A 21 -19.26 20.27 -11.67
N ASP A 22 -19.68 19.83 -10.48
CA ASP A 22 -18.95 20.07 -9.23
C ASP A 22 -18.32 18.78 -8.66
N TRP A 23 -17.39 18.95 -7.72
CA TRP A 23 -16.70 17.84 -7.08
C TRP A 23 -17.57 17.07 -6.08
N ARG A 24 -18.79 17.52 -5.78
CA ARG A 24 -19.74 16.85 -4.85
C ARG A 24 -20.74 15.96 -5.56
N SER A 25 -20.76 16.02 -6.89
CA SER A 25 -21.70 15.32 -7.73
C SER A 25 -21.63 13.81 -7.52
N THR A 26 -22.81 13.19 -7.45
CA THR A 26 -22.92 11.72 -7.42
C THR A 26 -22.44 11.16 -8.75
N SER A 27 -21.62 10.13 -8.66
CA SER A 27 -21.15 9.39 -9.82
C SER A 27 -21.80 8.02 -9.84
N GLU A 28 -22.30 7.64 -11.00
CA GLU A 28 -22.82 6.30 -11.22
C GLU A 28 -21.66 5.40 -11.60
N VAL A 29 -21.49 4.30 -10.86
CA VAL A 29 -20.53 3.24 -11.16
C VAL A 29 -21.29 2.06 -11.75
N ARG A 30 -20.83 1.56 -12.90
CA ARG A 30 -21.38 0.38 -13.55
C ARG A 30 -20.31 -0.68 -13.74
N LEU A 31 -20.68 -1.93 -13.54
CA LEU A 31 -19.92 -3.10 -13.94
C LEU A 31 -20.62 -3.78 -15.11
N TRP A 32 -19.82 -4.08 -16.13
CA TRP A 32 -20.27 -4.67 -17.39
C TRP A 32 -19.63 -6.04 -17.53
N ASP A 33 -20.43 -7.02 -17.94
CA ASP A 33 -19.92 -8.29 -18.47
C ASP A 33 -19.56 -8.08 -19.95
N LEU A 34 -18.32 -8.35 -20.31
CA LEU A 34 -17.82 -8.09 -21.66
C LEU A 34 -18.18 -9.17 -22.67
N SER A 35 -18.61 -10.36 -22.21
CA SER A 35 -19.04 -11.43 -23.09
C SER A 35 -20.46 -11.21 -23.62
N THR A 36 -21.31 -10.60 -22.79
CA THR A 36 -22.73 -10.30 -23.10
C THR A 36 -22.96 -8.84 -23.47
N GLY A 37 -22.11 -7.93 -22.98
CA GLY A 37 -22.30 -6.48 -23.10
C GLY A 37 -23.32 -5.92 -22.10
N GLU A 38 -23.77 -6.71 -21.14
CA GLU A 38 -24.80 -6.31 -20.17
C GLU A 38 -24.20 -5.70 -18.89
N ILE A 39 -24.97 -4.83 -18.25
CA ILE A 39 -24.62 -4.28 -16.93
C ILE A 39 -25.02 -5.31 -15.88
N THR A 40 -24.03 -5.83 -15.16
CA THR A 40 -24.25 -6.82 -14.09
C THR A 40 -24.52 -6.15 -12.74
N THR A 41 -23.94 -4.97 -12.51
CA THR A 41 -24.09 -4.24 -11.24
C THR A 41 -24.04 -2.74 -11.48
N THR A 42 -24.91 -2.01 -10.78
CA THR A 42 -24.90 -0.54 -10.76
C THR A 42 -25.00 -0.04 -9.33
N PHE A 43 -24.28 1.03 -9.00
CA PHE A 43 -24.40 1.72 -7.73
C PHE A 43 -23.89 3.16 -7.82
N ASP A 44 -24.40 3.99 -6.93
CA ASP A 44 -23.96 5.38 -6.79
C ASP A 44 -22.82 5.51 -5.78
N GLU A 45 -21.87 6.38 -6.12
CA GLU A 45 -20.79 6.80 -5.23
C GLU A 45 -20.58 8.31 -5.35
N ARG A 46 -20.55 8.99 -4.20
CA ARG A 46 -20.37 10.45 -4.20
C ARG A 46 -18.94 10.78 -4.56
N SER A 47 -18.72 11.67 -5.54
CA SER A 47 -17.38 12.17 -5.87
C SER A 47 -16.37 11.09 -6.26
N ALA A 48 -16.81 10.01 -6.92
CA ALA A 48 -15.91 8.96 -7.34
C ALA A 48 -14.91 9.47 -8.40
N ASN A 49 -13.62 9.31 -8.13
CA ASN A 49 -12.55 9.85 -8.98
C ASN A 49 -11.70 8.75 -9.64
N SER A 50 -11.55 7.59 -8.99
CA SER A 50 -10.76 6.47 -9.53
C SER A 50 -11.32 5.13 -9.10
N LEU A 51 -11.03 4.11 -9.92
CA LEU A 51 -11.46 2.73 -9.77
C LEU A 51 -10.24 1.81 -9.84
N VAL A 52 -10.20 0.78 -9.00
CA VAL A 52 -9.19 -0.29 -9.03
C VAL A 52 -9.86 -1.61 -8.64
N PHE A 53 -9.74 -2.63 -9.48
CA PHE A 53 -10.14 -3.99 -9.13
C PHE A 53 -9.12 -4.63 -8.19
N SER A 54 -9.58 -5.49 -7.30
CA SER A 54 -8.70 -6.45 -6.65
C SER A 54 -8.12 -7.44 -7.66
N PRO A 55 -6.92 -7.99 -7.43
CA PRO A 55 -6.29 -8.93 -8.36
C PRO A 55 -7.11 -10.20 -8.65
N ASP A 56 -7.96 -10.61 -7.71
CA ASP A 56 -8.90 -11.71 -7.88
C ASP A 56 -10.21 -11.31 -8.57
N GLY A 57 -10.40 -10.03 -8.91
CA GLY A 57 -11.58 -9.48 -9.57
C GLY A 57 -12.84 -9.39 -8.68
N ARG A 58 -12.77 -9.86 -7.43
CA ARG A 58 -13.93 -9.96 -6.54
C ARG A 58 -14.35 -8.62 -5.94
N TYR A 59 -13.42 -7.68 -5.83
CA TYR A 59 -13.66 -6.40 -5.19
C TYR A 59 -13.28 -5.24 -6.12
N LEU A 60 -13.97 -4.13 -5.93
CA LEU A 60 -13.67 -2.85 -6.58
C LEU A 60 -13.45 -1.79 -5.51
N ALA A 61 -12.24 -1.26 -5.45
CA ALA A 61 -11.91 -0.08 -4.68
C ALA A 61 -12.34 1.16 -5.47
N VAL A 62 -13.25 1.94 -4.90
CA VAL A 62 -13.74 3.20 -5.46
C VAL A 62 -13.25 4.34 -4.58
N HIS A 63 -12.33 5.12 -5.12
CA HIS A 63 -11.83 6.31 -4.43
C HIS A 63 -12.83 7.47 -4.61
N HIS A 64 -13.19 8.08 -3.48
CA HIS A 64 -14.01 9.28 -3.38
C HIS A 64 -13.38 10.31 -2.43
N LEU A 65 -13.89 11.54 -2.44
CA LEU A 65 -13.35 12.68 -1.68
C LEU A 65 -12.90 12.38 -0.23
N ASP A 66 -13.66 11.56 0.49
CA ASP A 66 -13.48 11.30 1.91
C ASP A 66 -12.80 9.95 2.20
N GLY A 67 -12.40 9.21 1.17
CA GLY A 67 -11.76 7.92 1.33
C GLY A 67 -11.99 6.93 0.19
N ILE A 68 -11.93 5.65 0.51
CA ILE A 68 -12.07 4.57 -0.46
C ILE A 68 -13.11 3.59 0.07
N ASN A 69 -14.12 3.32 -0.74
CA ASN A 69 -15.04 2.22 -0.47
C ASN A 69 -14.61 0.99 -1.27
N VAL A 70 -14.43 -0.13 -0.59
CA VAL A 70 -14.17 -1.43 -1.21
C VAL A 70 -15.50 -2.14 -1.32
N ARG A 71 -15.92 -2.46 -2.55
CA ARG A 71 -17.22 -3.04 -2.84
C ARG A 71 -17.07 -4.41 -3.47
N ASP A 72 -17.98 -5.31 -3.13
CA ASP A 72 -18.12 -6.60 -3.80
C ASP A 72 -18.63 -6.39 -5.24
N THR A 73 -17.96 -6.96 -6.24
CA THR A 73 -18.24 -6.71 -7.66
C THR A 73 -19.51 -7.37 -8.16
N THR A 74 -20.04 -8.37 -7.43
CA THR A 74 -21.28 -9.07 -7.82
C THR A 74 -22.51 -8.38 -7.26
N SER A 75 -22.43 -7.91 -6.01
CA SER A 75 -23.57 -7.34 -5.28
C SER A 75 -23.54 -5.82 -5.20
N GLY A 76 -22.40 -5.17 -5.46
CA GLY A 76 -22.19 -3.73 -5.27
C GLY A 76 -22.12 -3.27 -3.80
N ARG A 77 -22.24 -4.20 -2.85
CA ARG A 77 -22.25 -3.90 -1.41
C ARG A 77 -20.90 -3.41 -0.94
N VAL A 78 -20.89 -2.40 -0.08
CA VAL A 78 -19.68 -1.94 0.61
C VAL A 78 -19.25 -3.00 1.62
N MET A 79 -18.03 -3.52 1.44
CA MET A 79 -17.42 -4.53 2.30
C MET A 79 -16.46 -3.89 3.30
N ALA A 80 -15.75 -2.85 2.88
CA ALA A 80 -14.87 -2.07 3.74
C ALA A 80 -14.89 -0.60 3.31
N ALA A 81 -14.62 0.28 4.27
CA ALA A 81 -14.54 1.72 4.04
C ALA A 81 -13.29 2.28 4.70
N ILE A 82 -12.36 2.70 3.86
CA ILE A 82 -11.11 3.33 4.26
C ILE A 82 -11.35 4.83 4.32
N ARG A 83 -11.02 5.47 5.44
CA ARG A 83 -11.19 6.91 5.64
C ARG A 83 -9.83 7.59 5.70
N ILE A 84 -9.73 8.70 4.99
CA ILE A 84 -8.53 9.55 5.02
C ILE A 84 -8.74 10.61 6.06
N THR A 85 -7.83 10.68 7.02
CA THR A 85 -7.85 11.67 8.09
C THR A 85 -6.88 12.81 7.77
N GLY A 86 -7.15 14.00 8.31
CA GLY A 86 -6.29 15.18 8.14
C GLY A 86 -6.66 16.14 7.00
N THR A 87 -5.83 17.17 6.82
CA THR A 87 -6.03 18.25 5.83
C THR A 87 -5.64 17.84 4.40
N ALA A 88 -5.05 16.66 4.23
CA ALA A 88 -4.64 16.06 2.96
C ALA A 88 -5.82 15.55 2.11
N ARG A 89 -6.94 16.29 2.10
CA ARG A 89 -8.17 15.89 1.41
C ARG A 89 -7.95 15.94 -0.10
N GLY A 90 -8.13 14.77 -0.73
CA GLY A 90 -8.11 14.59 -2.18
C GLY A 90 -7.02 13.61 -2.62
N ILE A 91 -7.40 12.35 -2.80
CA ILE A 91 -6.54 11.39 -3.50
C ILE A 91 -6.62 11.68 -4.99
N GLN A 92 -5.46 11.70 -5.64
CA GLN A 92 -5.39 11.83 -7.10
C GLN A 92 -5.13 10.47 -7.78
N GLY A 93 -4.46 9.54 -7.09
CA GLY A 93 -4.19 8.19 -7.60
C GLY A 93 -4.36 7.10 -6.54
N VAL A 94 -4.79 5.93 -6.98
CA VAL A 94 -4.93 4.72 -6.16
C VAL A 94 -4.42 3.52 -6.95
N ALA A 95 -3.76 2.58 -6.27
CA ALA A 95 -3.28 1.32 -6.85
C ALA A 95 -3.40 0.19 -5.83
N MET A 96 -3.70 -1.02 -6.29
CA MET A 96 -3.66 -2.22 -5.45
C MET A 96 -2.46 -3.07 -5.84
N ALA A 97 -1.78 -3.63 -4.85
CA ALA A 97 -0.69 -4.57 -5.07
C ALA A 97 -1.22 -5.86 -5.75
N PRO A 98 -0.47 -6.46 -6.69
CA PRO A 98 -0.86 -7.71 -7.34
C PRO A 98 -1.11 -8.90 -6.39
N ASP A 99 -0.51 -8.90 -5.19
CA ASP A 99 -0.78 -9.89 -4.16
C ASP A 99 -2.12 -9.68 -3.42
N GLY A 100 -2.81 -8.57 -3.70
CA GLY A 100 -4.12 -8.20 -3.15
C GLY A 100 -4.09 -7.73 -1.69
N ARG A 101 -2.91 -7.63 -1.07
CA ARG A 101 -2.77 -7.36 0.36
C ARG A 101 -2.75 -5.89 0.68
N THR A 102 -2.17 -5.08 -0.21
CA THR A 102 -1.94 -3.67 0.04
C THR A 102 -2.65 -2.80 -0.98
N LEU A 103 -3.40 -1.80 -0.49
CA LEU A 103 -3.91 -0.70 -1.30
C LEU A 103 -3.07 0.54 -1.00
N ALA A 104 -2.62 1.25 -2.03
CA ALA A 104 -1.90 2.50 -1.91
C ALA A 104 -2.74 3.65 -2.46
N ALA A 105 -2.71 4.79 -1.78
CA ALA A 105 -3.25 6.04 -2.30
C ALA A 105 -2.29 7.20 -2.12
N GLY A 106 -2.24 8.02 -3.15
CA GLY A 106 -1.46 9.24 -3.19
C GLY A 106 -2.29 10.45 -2.81
N LEU A 107 -1.79 11.24 -1.85
CA LEU A 107 -2.48 12.40 -1.30
C LEU A 107 -2.02 13.71 -1.98
N ASN A 108 -2.79 14.78 -1.75
CA ASN A 108 -2.52 16.11 -2.31
C ASN A 108 -1.28 16.80 -1.74
N ASP A 109 -0.84 16.42 -0.54
CA ASP A 109 0.35 16.93 0.14
C ASP A 109 1.64 16.16 -0.22
N GLY A 110 1.53 15.17 -1.11
CA GLY A 110 2.66 14.34 -1.54
C GLY A 110 2.86 13.07 -0.70
N SER A 111 2.09 12.90 0.36
CA SER A 111 2.13 11.68 1.17
C SER A 111 1.46 10.51 0.46
N VAL A 112 1.90 9.30 0.80
CA VAL A 112 1.35 8.03 0.32
C VAL A 112 0.87 7.24 1.53
N GLN A 113 -0.38 6.82 1.50
CA GLN A 113 -0.94 5.94 2.52
C GLN A 113 -1.07 4.51 1.98
N LEU A 114 -0.67 3.54 2.80
CA LEU A 114 -0.77 2.11 2.52
C LEU A 114 -1.76 1.48 3.51
N TRP A 115 -2.72 0.74 2.99
CA TRP A 115 -3.71 0.01 3.78
C TRP A 115 -3.58 -1.49 3.60
N ASN A 116 -3.73 -2.20 4.71
CA ASN A 116 -3.92 -3.64 4.70
C ASN A 116 -5.36 -3.96 4.27
N MET A 117 -5.55 -4.67 3.18
CA MET A 117 -6.88 -5.02 2.67
C MET A 117 -7.61 -6.07 3.51
N SER A 118 -6.90 -6.84 4.33
CA SER A 118 -7.51 -7.84 5.21
C SER A 118 -8.03 -7.25 6.51
N THR A 119 -7.36 -6.24 7.06
CA THR A 119 -7.77 -5.59 8.32
C THR A 119 -8.50 -4.26 8.11
N GLY A 120 -8.24 -3.58 6.98
CA GLY A 120 -8.75 -2.24 6.70
C GLY A 120 -7.93 -1.11 7.35
N ASP A 121 -6.83 -1.45 8.05
CA ASP A 121 -6.02 -0.48 8.78
C ASP A 121 -4.94 0.16 7.90
N ILE A 122 -4.49 1.35 8.30
CA ILE A 122 -3.30 1.99 7.73
C ILE A 122 -2.07 1.22 8.23
N GLU A 123 -1.32 0.57 7.33
CA GLU A 123 -0.05 -0.08 7.65
C GLU A 123 1.09 0.93 7.72
N ALA A 124 1.06 1.93 6.84
CA ALA A 124 2.08 2.96 6.79
C ALA A 124 1.53 4.24 6.17
N THR A 125 2.05 5.38 6.65
CA THR A 125 1.98 6.65 5.94
C THR A 125 3.41 7.06 5.64
N VAL A 126 3.70 7.31 4.38
CA VAL A 126 5.00 7.77 3.92
C VAL A 126 4.85 9.22 3.51
N ASP A 127 5.47 10.10 4.27
CA ASP A 127 5.38 11.53 4.01
C ASP A 127 6.17 11.90 2.75
N GLY A 128 5.59 12.77 1.94
CA GLY A 128 6.32 13.43 0.87
C GLY A 128 7.37 14.40 1.43
N GLU A 129 8.41 14.71 0.65
CA GLU A 129 9.27 15.84 1.02
C GLU A 129 8.44 17.12 0.88
N ASN A 130 8.24 17.79 2.02
CA ASN A 130 7.40 18.98 2.13
C ASN A 130 8.12 20.20 1.52
N THR A 131 8.34 20.20 0.21
CA THR A 131 9.18 21.19 -0.50
C THR A 131 8.45 22.52 -0.77
N GLY A 132 7.42 22.86 0.00
CA GLY A 132 6.73 24.15 -0.09
C GLY A 132 5.86 24.36 -1.35
N GLY A 133 5.65 23.32 -2.16
CA GLY A 133 4.76 23.30 -3.33
C GLY A 133 3.79 22.11 -3.30
N THR A 134 2.76 22.12 -4.16
CA THR A 134 1.80 21.00 -4.26
C THR A 134 2.45 19.78 -4.91
N ASP A 135 3.00 18.87 -4.10
CA ASP A 135 3.59 17.59 -4.52
C ASP A 135 2.55 16.47 -4.69
N ALA A 136 1.32 16.81 -5.07
CA ALA A 136 0.20 15.87 -5.13
C ALA A 136 0.56 14.62 -5.95
N ILE A 137 0.43 13.43 -5.34
CA ILE A 137 0.73 12.16 -6.01
C ILE A 137 -0.42 11.78 -6.94
N THR A 138 -0.22 11.91 -8.25
CA THR A 138 -1.25 11.73 -9.28
C THR A 138 -1.31 10.32 -9.84
N VAL A 139 -0.21 9.58 -9.80
CA VAL A 139 -0.13 8.23 -10.36
C VAL A 139 0.63 7.32 -9.40
N LEU A 140 0.14 6.09 -9.24
CA LEU A 140 0.79 5.04 -8.48
C LEU A 140 0.76 3.74 -9.29
N ALA A 141 1.80 2.93 -9.15
CA ALA A 141 1.87 1.60 -9.75
C ALA A 141 2.72 0.67 -8.88
N PHE A 142 2.18 -0.50 -8.56
CA PHE A 142 2.97 -1.58 -7.97
C PHE A 142 3.71 -2.35 -9.04
N SER A 143 4.92 -2.83 -8.72
CA SER A 143 5.62 -3.83 -9.52
C SER A 143 4.83 -5.15 -9.52
N PRO A 144 4.98 -5.99 -10.56
CA PRO A 144 4.29 -7.28 -10.64
C PRO A 144 4.55 -8.22 -9.45
N ASP A 145 5.71 -8.09 -8.80
CA ASP A 145 6.07 -8.87 -7.61
C ASP A 145 5.54 -8.28 -6.29
N SER A 146 4.79 -7.18 -6.34
CA SER A 146 4.23 -6.43 -5.20
C SER A 146 5.27 -5.80 -4.26
N ARG A 147 6.56 -5.82 -4.60
CA ARG A 147 7.63 -5.36 -3.70
C ARG A 147 7.98 -3.89 -3.85
N THR A 148 7.69 -3.31 -5.02
CA THR A 148 8.05 -1.94 -5.34
C THR A 148 6.79 -1.14 -5.66
N LEU A 149 6.66 0.03 -5.07
CA LEU A 149 5.63 1.02 -5.44
C LEU A 149 6.32 2.19 -6.13
N ALA A 150 5.94 2.49 -7.36
CA ALA A 150 6.32 3.71 -8.05
C ALA A 150 5.21 4.75 -7.87
N THR A 151 5.60 6.00 -7.61
CA THR A 151 4.69 7.14 -7.48
C THR A 151 5.17 8.29 -8.34
N ALA A 152 4.26 8.92 -9.07
CA ALA A 152 4.54 10.15 -9.80
C ALA A 152 3.67 11.28 -9.25
N SER A 153 4.28 12.45 -9.04
CA SER A 153 3.59 13.62 -8.54
C SER A 153 3.34 14.66 -9.62
N ARG A 154 2.45 15.62 -9.31
CA ARG A 154 2.08 16.72 -10.21
C ARG A 154 3.28 17.60 -10.61
N ASN A 155 4.34 17.65 -9.80
CA ASN A 155 5.54 18.43 -10.12
C ASN A 155 6.52 17.67 -11.05
N GLY A 156 6.16 16.45 -11.47
CA GLY A 156 6.99 15.62 -12.35
C GLY A 156 7.98 14.72 -11.63
N THR A 157 8.01 14.72 -10.30
CA THR A 157 8.88 13.84 -9.52
C THR A 157 8.34 12.41 -9.55
N VAL A 158 9.22 11.46 -9.87
CA VAL A 158 8.95 10.02 -9.75
C VAL A 158 9.79 9.46 -8.61
N ARG A 159 9.14 8.76 -7.68
CA ARG A 159 9.77 8.07 -6.55
C ARG A 159 9.45 6.58 -6.60
N THR A 160 10.35 5.77 -6.08
CA THR A 160 10.15 4.32 -5.92
C THR A 160 10.36 3.95 -4.47
N TRP A 161 9.45 3.14 -3.93
CA TRP A 161 9.42 2.73 -2.54
C TRP A 161 9.45 1.21 -2.46
N ASN A 162 10.08 0.68 -1.42
CA ASN A 162 9.89 -0.72 -1.06
C ASN A 162 8.55 -0.84 -0.32
N ALA A 163 7.58 -1.49 -0.95
CA ALA A 163 6.24 -1.65 -0.38
C ALA A 163 6.13 -2.86 0.56
N THR A 164 7.13 -3.74 0.57
CA THR A 164 7.18 -4.83 1.53
C THR A 164 7.86 -4.35 2.80
N LEU A 165 7.08 -4.13 3.85
CA LEU A 165 7.65 -3.97 5.19
C LEU A 165 8.30 -5.30 5.59
N PRO A 166 9.61 -5.32 5.90
CA PRO A 166 10.25 -6.54 6.40
C PRO A 166 9.57 -6.96 7.70
N THR A 167 9.45 -8.27 7.93
CA THR A 167 9.07 -8.76 9.27
C THR A 167 10.03 -8.20 10.33
N PRO A 168 9.61 -8.08 11.60
CA PRO A 168 10.51 -7.68 12.68
C PRO A 168 11.86 -8.43 12.65
N ALA A 169 11.83 -9.75 12.40
CA ALA A 169 13.02 -10.58 12.27
C ALA A 169 13.90 -10.24 11.06
N GLU A 170 13.31 -9.93 9.90
CA GLU A 170 14.06 -9.48 8.72
C GLU A 170 14.61 -8.07 8.89
N ALA A 171 13.86 -7.18 9.55
CA ALA A 171 14.30 -5.83 9.88
C ALA A 171 15.55 -5.86 10.77
N ILE A 172 15.58 -6.72 11.80
CA ILE A 172 16.75 -6.95 12.66
C ILE A 172 17.99 -7.38 11.86
N ARG A 173 17.82 -8.14 10.77
CA ARG A 173 18.95 -8.59 9.94
C ARG A 173 19.40 -7.53 8.93
N ARG A 174 18.47 -6.70 8.45
CA ARG A 174 18.71 -5.72 7.40
C ARG A 174 19.21 -4.39 7.94
N ILE A 175 18.63 -3.89 9.03
CA ILE A 175 18.97 -2.57 9.58
C ILE A 175 20.46 -2.50 9.93
N PRO A 176 21.05 -3.47 10.68
CA PRO A 176 22.46 -3.39 11.01
C PRO A 176 23.41 -3.36 9.82
N ARG A 177 23.04 -4.07 8.75
CA ARG A 177 23.79 -4.07 7.49
C ARG A 177 23.65 -2.74 6.76
N ALA A 178 22.46 -2.15 6.78
CA ALA A 178 22.19 -0.86 6.14
C ALA A 178 22.89 0.30 6.84
N VAL A 179 22.91 0.31 8.18
CA VAL A 179 23.57 1.35 8.99
C VAL A 179 25.02 1.03 9.35
N ASN A 180 25.54 -0.11 8.89
CA ASN A 180 26.87 -0.63 9.19
C ASN A 180 27.20 -0.67 10.69
N ARG A 181 26.22 -1.04 11.54
CA ARG A 181 26.38 -1.22 12.99
C ARG A 181 25.23 -2.05 13.57
N ASP A 182 25.42 -2.70 14.71
CA ASP A 182 24.32 -3.37 15.40
C ASP A 182 23.32 -2.40 16.06
N LEU A 183 22.09 -2.89 16.25
CA LEU A 183 21.07 -2.22 17.06
C LEU A 183 21.44 -2.34 18.54
N THR A 184 21.34 -1.23 19.27
CA THR A 184 21.53 -1.20 20.73
C THR A 184 20.40 -1.96 21.46
N PRO A 185 20.61 -2.40 22.71
CA PRO A 185 19.55 -3.01 23.52
C PRO A 185 18.31 -2.11 23.66
N GLN A 186 18.50 -0.79 23.81
CA GLN A 186 17.39 0.17 23.87
C GLN A 186 16.64 0.26 22.54
N GLU A 187 17.32 0.38 21.40
CA GLU A 187 16.67 0.40 20.08
C GLU A 187 15.88 -0.90 19.84
N ARG A 188 16.42 -2.04 20.24
CA ARG A 188 15.69 -3.32 20.15
C ARG A 188 14.44 -3.35 21.00
N SER A 189 14.52 -2.89 22.25
CA SER A 189 13.35 -2.84 23.14
C SER A 189 12.25 -1.89 22.65
N VAL A 190 12.65 -0.74 22.08
CA VAL A 190 11.71 0.27 21.57
C VAL A 190 11.04 -0.16 20.27
N TYR A 191 11.80 -0.74 19.34
CA TYR A 191 11.30 -1.06 18.00
C TYR A 191 10.79 -2.51 17.88
N LEU A 192 11.11 -3.39 18.83
CA LEU A 192 10.82 -4.84 18.78
C LEU A 192 10.38 -5.39 20.16
N PRO A 193 9.34 -4.83 20.81
CA PRO A 193 8.99 -5.15 22.20
C PRO A 193 8.56 -6.61 22.43
N ASP A 194 8.03 -7.29 21.39
CA ASP A 194 7.54 -8.67 21.49
C ASP A 194 8.60 -9.74 21.19
N GLN A 195 9.85 -9.33 20.91
CA GLN A 195 10.97 -10.23 20.65
C GLN A 195 11.94 -10.13 21.84
N GLY A 196 11.72 -11.00 22.84
CA GLY A 196 12.46 -10.99 24.09
C GLY A 196 13.97 -10.83 23.91
N VAL A 197 14.60 -10.06 24.81
CA VAL A 197 16.04 -9.85 24.85
C VAL A 197 16.71 -11.16 25.26
N GLU A 198 17.00 -12.04 24.31
CA GLU A 198 17.99 -13.09 24.53
C GLU A 198 19.38 -12.46 24.38
N PRO A 199 20.16 -12.31 25.46
CA PRO A 199 21.55 -11.93 25.32
C PRO A 199 22.25 -13.01 24.50
N LEU A 200 22.95 -12.62 23.44
CA LEU A 200 23.91 -13.49 22.77
C LEU A 200 24.96 -13.90 23.80
N LEU A 201 24.77 -15.05 24.44
CA LEU A 201 25.81 -15.74 25.17
C LEU A 201 26.91 -16.03 24.16
N LEU A 202 28.00 -15.27 24.25
CA LEU A 202 29.25 -15.60 23.59
C LEU A 202 29.57 -17.05 24.02
N GLU A 203 29.46 -18.01 23.11
CA GLU A 203 30.01 -19.34 23.32
C GLU A 203 31.51 -19.16 23.57
N GLN A 204 31.90 -19.19 24.85
CA GLN A 204 33.30 -19.26 25.22
C GLN A 204 33.81 -20.62 24.74
N ARG A 205 34.53 -20.61 23.62
CA ARG A 205 35.31 -21.78 23.19
C ARG A 205 36.20 -22.21 24.36
N PRO A 206 36.18 -23.48 24.78
CA PRO A 206 37.10 -23.95 25.80
C PRO A 206 38.55 -23.74 25.30
N PRO A 207 39.49 -23.35 26.18
CA PRO A 207 40.86 -23.12 25.76
C PRO A 207 41.47 -24.42 25.21
N ARG A 208 42.15 -24.33 24.07
CA ARG A 208 42.91 -25.44 23.50
C ARG A 208 43.97 -25.87 24.52
N GLN A 209 43.90 -27.12 24.99
CA GLN A 209 45.03 -27.75 25.66
C GLN A 209 46.17 -27.88 24.64
N VAL A 210 47.27 -27.18 24.89
CA VAL A 210 48.52 -27.34 24.15
C VAL A 210 49.39 -28.31 24.95
N THR A 211 49.58 -29.52 24.43
CA THR A 211 50.53 -30.48 25.00
C THR A 211 51.96 -30.01 24.67
N PRO A 212 52.89 -29.90 25.65
CA PRO A 212 54.25 -29.50 25.35
C PRO A 212 55.03 -30.62 24.64
N LEU A 213 55.82 -30.23 23.64
CA LEU A 213 56.77 -31.10 22.95
C LEU A 213 57.95 -31.45 23.88
N PRO A 214 58.50 -32.68 23.82
CA PRO A 214 59.72 -33.03 24.54
C PRO A 214 60.91 -32.31 23.89
N MET A 215 61.81 -31.76 24.73
CA MET A 215 63.11 -31.23 24.32
C MET A 215 64.22 -32.21 24.71
N PRO A 216 65.43 -32.01 24.16
CA PRO A 216 65.91 -32.41 22.84
C PRO A 216 66.54 -33.81 22.81
#